data_AF-A0A0Q6RNC0-F1
#
_entry.id   AF-A0A0Q6RNC0-F1
#
_cell.length_a   1.000
_cell.length_b   1.000
_cell.length_c   1.000
_cell.angle_alpha   90.00
_cell.angle_beta   90.00
_cell.angle_gamma   90.00
#
_symmetry.space_group_name_H-M   'P 1'
#
loop_
_entity.id
_entity.type
_entity.pdbx_description
1 polymer ?
#
loop_
_entity_poly.entity_id
_entity_poly.type
_entity_poly.pdbx_seq_one_letter_code
_entity_poly.pdbx_strand_id
1 'polypeptide(L)'
;MTRTRARDDARRRALAGDDSRAASNALLDGLREGRFGPAAWGRFAVDTTARSILEARKRPRAVVEATAVHLAMAALAHPRGRAWVLTSWLMTVTHLGMLEERRTLGAPNLLTIARANLPAASARLGGAVPVLALATDFVDGKLARGTGTVTRFGTQGDYLSDTALWTWFVVTHEPSTAWRAITFAAWAAPVAALAAVSFARGGVVDLPRSAWVRPAAVVEVIIGARAIGRIVSRRRDARLERGGAPT
;
A
#
# COMPACT_ATOMS: atom_id res chain seq x y z
N MET A 1 -40.92 16.32 6.60
CA MET A 1 -39.67 15.51 6.69
C MET A 1 -38.50 16.45 6.44
N THR A 2 -37.57 16.61 7.38
CA THR A 2 -36.49 17.61 7.30
C THR A 2 -35.37 17.14 6.37
N ARG A 3 -34.75 18.08 5.64
CA ARG A 3 -33.64 17.83 4.68
C ARG A 3 -32.49 17.00 5.28
N THR A 4 -32.26 17.13 6.58
CA THR A 4 -31.25 16.37 7.35
C THR A 4 -31.54 14.87 7.36
N ARG A 5 -32.79 14.45 7.64
CA ARG A 5 -33.16 13.03 7.76
C ARG A 5 -32.97 12.29 6.43
N ALA A 6 -33.41 12.90 5.33
CA ALA A 6 -33.25 12.30 4.00
C ALA A 6 -31.77 12.09 3.61
N ARG A 7 -30.87 12.98 4.06
CA ARG A 7 -29.42 12.85 3.84
C ARG A 7 -28.80 11.76 4.71
N ASP A 8 -29.19 11.69 5.98
CA ASP A 8 -28.74 10.62 6.88
C ASP A 8 -29.14 9.25 6.34
N ASP A 9 -30.35 9.12 5.80
CA ASP A 9 -30.83 7.89 5.16
C ASP A 9 -30.05 7.57 3.87
N ALA A 10 -29.69 8.57 3.06
CA ALA A 10 -28.85 8.38 1.88
C ALA A 10 -27.43 7.91 2.25
N ARG A 11 -26.81 8.54 3.28
CA ARG A 11 -25.51 8.15 3.81
C ARG A 11 -25.54 6.72 4.33
N ARG A 12 -26.53 6.35 5.15
CA ARG A 12 -26.68 4.98 5.67
C ARG A 12 -26.80 3.95 4.56
N ARG A 13 -27.56 4.25 3.49
CA ARG A 13 -27.65 3.37 2.32
C ARG A 13 -26.32 3.22 1.60
N ALA A 14 -25.59 4.32 1.37
CA ALA A 14 -24.27 4.28 0.75
C ALA A 14 -23.26 3.46 1.60
N LEU A 15 -23.31 3.61 2.93
CA LEU A 15 -22.44 2.88 3.86
C LEU A 15 -22.82 1.40 4.02
N ALA A 16 -24.05 0.99 3.71
CA ALA A 16 -24.47 -0.40 3.73
C ALA A 16 -24.23 -1.12 2.40
N GLY A 17 -24.22 -0.37 1.29
CA GLY A 17 -24.01 -0.91 -0.05
C GLY A 17 -22.59 -1.41 -0.32
N ASP A 18 -22.45 -2.20 -1.38
CA ASP A 18 -21.20 -2.87 -1.74
C ASP A 18 -20.24 -1.99 -2.56
N ASP A 19 -20.68 -0.83 -3.08
CA ASP A 19 -19.79 0.10 -3.77
C ASP A 19 -18.90 0.86 -2.78
N SER A 20 -17.63 0.48 -2.74
CA SER A 20 -16.61 1.13 -1.90
C SER A 20 -16.49 2.62 -2.18
N ARG A 21 -16.68 3.06 -3.43
CA ARG A 21 -16.51 4.46 -3.82
C ARG A 21 -17.66 5.33 -3.33
N ALA A 22 -18.90 4.89 -3.53
CA ALA A 22 -20.08 5.58 -3.01
C ALA A 22 -19.98 5.75 -1.48
N ALA A 23 -19.52 4.71 -0.78
CA ALA A 23 -19.31 4.78 0.66
C ALA A 23 -18.21 5.79 1.06
N SER A 24 -17.04 5.76 0.41
CA SER A 24 -15.97 6.74 0.66
C SER A 24 -16.43 8.17 0.41
N ASN A 25 -17.20 8.40 -0.67
CA ASN A 25 -17.77 9.71 -0.94
C ASN A 25 -18.75 10.15 0.16
N ALA A 26 -19.64 9.26 0.61
CA ALA A 26 -20.57 9.57 1.69
C ALA A 26 -19.86 9.90 3.02
N LEU A 27 -18.75 9.22 3.33
CA LEU A 27 -17.92 9.51 4.50
C LEU A 27 -17.27 10.90 4.41
N LEU A 28 -16.65 11.22 3.27
CA LEU A 28 -15.97 12.49 3.05
C LEU A 28 -16.96 13.67 3.00
N ASP A 29 -18.11 13.50 2.34
CA ASP A 29 -19.15 14.53 2.29
C ASP A 29 -19.69 14.81 3.69
N GLY A 30 -19.96 13.77 4.47
CA GLY A 30 -20.39 13.92 5.86
C GLY A 30 -19.36 14.63 6.77
N LEU A 31 -18.06 14.45 6.51
CA LEU A 31 -17.00 15.17 7.22
C LEU A 31 -16.96 16.66 6.82
N ARG A 32 -17.10 16.93 5.52
CA ARG A 32 -17.17 18.30 4.96
C ARG A 32 -18.40 19.06 5.44
N GLU A 33 -19.58 18.44 5.46
CA GLU A 33 -20.81 19.01 6.00
C GLU A 33 -20.67 19.38 7.48
N GLY A 34 -19.99 18.52 8.25
CA GLY A 34 -19.62 18.78 9.63
C GLY A 34 -18.48 19.79 9.82
N ARG A 35 -18.03 20.45 8.74
CA ARG A 35 -16.94 21.44 8.70
C ARG A 35 -15.66 20.96 9.37
N PHE A 36 -15.37 19.65 9.31
CA PHE A 36 -14.21 19.04 9.95
C PHE A 36 -14.14 19.25 11.47
N GLY A 37 -15.27 19.54 12.13
CA GLY A 37 -15.31 19.67 13.59
C GLY A 37 -15.06 18.33 14.31
N PRO A 38 -14.69 18.33 15.60
CA PRO A 38 -14.35 17.10 16.34
C PRO A 38 -15.45 16.03 16.31
N ALA A 39 -16.71 16.44 16.40
CA ALA A 39 -17.86 15.52 16.33
C ALA A 39 -18.00 14.87 14.94
N ALA A 40 -17.65 15.59 13.86
CA ALA A 40 -17.68 15.06 12.50
C ALA A 40 -16.57 14.01 12.30
N TRP A 41 -15.38 14.28 12.83
CA TRP A 41 -14.27 13.32 12.88
C TRP A 41 -14.63 12.07 13.68
N GLY A 42 -15.24 12.22 14.85
CA GLY A 42 -15.72 11.09 15.66
C GLY A 42 -16.69 10.21 14.88
N ARG A 43 -17.69 10.80 14.21
CA ARG A 43 -18.61 10.04 13.34
C ARG A 43 -17.91 9.40 12.16
N PHE A 44 -17.00 10.10 11.50
CA PHE A 44 -16.20 9.56 10.39
C PHE A 44 -15.41 8.32 10.82
N ALA A 45 -14.74 8.38 11.97
CA ALA A 45 -13.98 7.27 12.52
C ALA A 45 -14.87 6.06 12.86
N VAL A 46 -16.00 6.29 13.53
CA VAL A 46 -16.98 5.25 13.87
C VAL A 46 -17.54 4.59 12.61
N ASP A 47 -18.01 5.37 11.64
CA ASP A 47 -18.63 4.85 10.42
C ASP A 47 -17.62 4.07 9.56
N THR A 48 -16.39 4.59 9.42
CA THR A 48 -15.33 3.92 8.67
C THR A 48 -14.93 2.59 9.34
N THR A 49 -14.83 2.58 10.67
CA THR A 49 -14.51 1.38 11.44
C THR A 49 -15.63 0.35 11.34
N ALA A 50 -16.89 0.77 11.56
CA ALA A 50 -18.06 -0.10 11.48
C ALA A 50 -18.18 -0.72 10.08
N ARG A 51 -17.99 0.07 9.02
CA ARG A 51 -17.97 -0.44 7.64
C ARG A 51 -16.84 -1.43 7.43
N SER A 52 -15.62 -1.12 7.87
CA SER A 52 -14.47 -2.03 7.73
C SER A 52 -14.76 -3.40 8.37
N ILE A 53 -15.36 -3.42 9.56
CA ILE A 53 -15.77 -4.64 10.25
C ILE A 53 -16.85 -5.40 9.47
N LEU A 54 -17.87 -4.70 8.96
CA LEU A 54 -18.93 -5.30 8.17
C LEU A 54 -18.39 -5.92 6.87
N GLU A 55 -17.54 -5.21 6.15
CA GLU A 55 -16.93 -5.68 4.91
C GLU A 55 -15.99 -6.88 5.12
N ALA A 56 -15.26 -6.92 6.24
CA ALA A 56 -14.48 -8.09 6.64
C ALA A 56 -15.38 -9.30 6.96
N ARG A 57 -16.48 -9.10 7.69
CA ARG A 57 -17.47 -10.16 8.00
C ARG A 57 -18.16 -10.72 6.76
N LYS A 58 -18.43 -9.88 5.75
CA LYS A 58 -18.96 -10.32 4.45
C LYS A 58 -17.97 -11.21 3.67
N ARG A 59 -16.67 -11.17 3.98
CA ARG A 59 -15.59 -11.83 3.21
C ARG A 59 -14.70 -12.70 4.10
N PRO A 60 -15.25 -13.72 4.79
CA PRO A 60 -14.47 -14.54 5.71
C PRO A 60 -13.32 -15.27 5.02
N ARG A 61 -13.49 -15.69 3.76
CA ARG A 61 -12.41 -16.33 2.99
C ARG A 61 -11.23 -15.39 2.74
N ALA A 62 -11.48 -14.15 2.30
CA ALA A 62 -10.43 -13.15 2.13
C ALA A 62 -9.72 -12.82 3.47
N VAL A 63 -10.43 -12.79 4.60
CA VAL A 63 -9.80 -12.61 5.92
C VAL A 63 -8.89 -13.79 6.27
N VAL A 64 -9.30 -15.03 6.00
CA VAL A 64 -8.48 -16.23 6.22
C VAL A 64 -7.25 -16.20 5.33
N GLU A 65 -7.41 -15.91 4.03
CA GLU A 65 -6.31 -15.78 3.07
C GLU A 65 -5.31 -14.69 3.49
N ALA A 66 -5.80 -13.50 3.86
CA ALA A 66 -4.99 -12.41 4.40
C ALA A 66 -4.24 -12.85 5.66
N THR A 67 -4.91 -13.52 6.59
CA THR A 67 -4.30 -13.98 7.83
C THR A 67 -3.23 -15.04 7.56
N ALA A 68 -3.49 -15.99 6.68
CA ALA A 68 -2.54 -17.04 6.31
C ALA A 68 -1.25 -16.46 5.71
N VAL A 69 -1.34 -15.53 4.77
CA VAL A 69 -0.14 -14.91 4.18
C VAL A 69 0.63 -14.09 5.21
N HIS A 70 -0.05 -13.35 6.10
CA HIS A 70 0.65 -12.60 7.15
C HIS A 70 1.28 -13.50 8.20
N LEU A 71 0.68 -14.64 8.56
CA LEU A 71 1.29 -15.62 9.46
C LEU A 71 2.55 -16.25 8.84
N ALA A 72 2.50 -16.60 7.55
CA ALA A 72 3.69 -17.06 6.81
C ALA A 72 4.80 -15.99 6.83
N MET A 73 4.47 -14.72 6.57
CA MET A 73 5.44 -13.63 6.63
C MET A 73 5.95 -13.36 8.05
N ALA A 74 5.09 -13.48 9.07
CA ALA A 74 5.49 -13.35 10.48
C ALA A 74 6.47 -14.44 10.91
N ALA A 75 6.32 -15.67 10.38
CA ALA A 75 7.26 -16.76 10.63
C ALA A 75 8.65 -16.44 10.05
N LEU A 76 8.70 -15.77 8.90
CA LEU A 76 9.92 -15.30 8.25
C LEU A 76 10.47 -13.98 8.82
N ALA A 77 9.66 -13.23 9.58
CA ALA A 77 10.06 -11.95 10.14
C ALA A 77 10.99 -12.08 11.36
N HIS A 78 11.90 -11.11 11.49
CA HIS A 78 12.61 -10.86 12.74
C HIS A 78 11.63 -10.33 13.82
N PRO A 79 11.85 -10.49 15.15
CA PRO A 79 10.95 -9.96 16.18
C PRO A 79 10.52 -8.50 16.00
N ARG A 80 11.46 -7.61 15.62
CA ARG A 80 11.17 -6.20 15.30
C ARG A 80 10.28 -6.01 14.05
N GLY A 81 10.30 -6.95 13.11
CA GLY A 81 9.46 -6.96 11.91
C GLY A 81 8.03 -7.42 12.17
N ARG A 82 7.71 -8.00 13.34
CA ARG A 82 6.33 -8.46 13.64
C ARG A 82 5.33 -7.32 13.71
N ALA A 83 5.75 -6.15 14.22
CA ALA A 83 4.91 -4.96 14.24
C ALA A 83 4.54 -4.52 12.82
N TRP A 84 5.50 -4.56 11.88
CA TRP A 84 5.25 -4.28 10.46
C TRP A 84 4.21 -5.23 9.87
N VAL A 85 4.37 -6.54 10.11
CA VAL A 85 3.43 -7.55 9.62
C VAL A 85 2.03 -7.35 10.20
N LEU A 86 1.92 -7.03 11.50
CA LEU A 86 0.64 -6.73 12.12
C LEU A 86 -0.03 -5.48 11.53
N THR A 87 0.74 -4.41 11.29
CA THR A 87 0.24 -3.20 10.64
C THR A 87 -0.23 -3.49 9.21
N SER A 88 0.54 -4.26 8.43
CA SER A 88 0.17 -4.68 7.09
C SER A 88 -1.11 -5.53 7.09
N TRP A 89 -1.27 -6.42 8.08
CA TRP A 89 -2.48 -7.22 8.27
C TRP A 89 -3.69 -6.36 8.57
N LEU A 90 -3.56 -5.41 9.50
CA LEU A 90 -4.65 -4.50 9.86
C LEU A 90 -5.08 -3.66 8.65
N MET A 91 -4.12 -3.12 7.91
CA MET A 91 -4.39 -2.38 6.67
C MET A 91 -5.13 -3.25 5.64
N THR A 92 -4.68 -4.49 5.44
CA THR A 92 -5.33 -5.45 4.53
C THR A 92 -6.78 -5.71 4.93
N VAL A 93 -7.03 -6.08 6.19
CA VAL A 93 -8.37 -6.46 6.68
C VAL A 93 -9.35 -5.28 6.65
N THR A 94 -8.87 -4.09 7.02
CA THR A 94 -9.70 -2.87 7.00
C THR A 94 -10.06 -2.40 5.58
N HIS A 95 -9.29 -2.81 4.57
CA HIS A 95 -9.51 -2.41 3.17
C HIS A 95 -10.23 -3.47 2.32
N LEU A 96 -10.70 -4.57 2.91
CA LEU A 96 -11.38 -5.64 2.17
C LEU A 96 -12.67 -5.19 1.44
N GLY A 97 -13.26 -4.06 1.83
CA GLY A 97 -14.37 -3.46 1.09
C GLY A 97 -14.02 -3.09 -0.36
N MET A 98 -12.74 -2.94 -0.69
CA MET A 98 -12.27 -2.65 -2.06
C MET A 98 -12.18 -3.90 -2.96
N LEU A 99 -12.50 -5.08 -2.43
CA LEU A 99 -12.70 -6.28 -3.22
C LEU A 99 -14.05 -6.28 -3.95
N GLU A 100 -14.95 -5.33 -3.62
CA GLU A 100 -16.29 -5.22 -4.20
C GLU A 100 -17.02 -6.57 -4.09
N GLU A 101 -17.52 -7.15 -5.17
CA GLU A 101 -18.27 -8.41 -5.14
C GLU A 101 -17.40 -9.65 -4.83
N ARG A 102 -16.07 -9.53 -4.86
CA ARG A 102 -15.17 -10.67 -4.67
C ARG A 102 -15.08 -11.09 -3.20
N ARG A 103 -15.11 -12.40 -2.97
CA ARG A 103 -15.04 -13.02 -1.63
C ARG A 103 -13.65 -13.51 -1.23
N THR A 104 -12.72 -13.54 -2.18
CA THR A 104 -11.33 -14.00 -2.03
C THR A 104 -10.38 -12.90 -2.52
N LEU A 105 -9.17 -12.88 -1.99
CA LEU A 105 -8.08 -12.03 -2.48
C LEU A 105 -7.63 -12.50 -3.87
N GLY A 106 -7.50 -13.81 -4.07
CA GLY A 106 -6.92 -14.39 -5.27
C GLY A 106 -5.39 -14.22 -5.33
N ALA A 107 -4.75 -14.98 -6.21
CA ALA A 107 -3.29 -15.07 -6.27
C ALA A 107 -2.56 -13.72 -6.45
N PRO A 108 -3.01 -12.79 -7.33
CA PRO A 108 -2.32 -11.51 -7.50
C PRO A 108 -2.26 -10.70 -6.19
N ASN A 109 -3.40 -10.54 -5.50
CA ASN A 109 -3.44 -9.77 -4.26
C ASN A 109 -2.65 -10.43 -3.14
N LEU A 110 -2.59 -11.77 -3.10
CA LEU A 110 -1.75 -12.50 -2.14
C LEU A 110 -0.27 -12.22 -2.37
N LEU A 111 0.18 -12.18 -3.63
CA LEU A 111 1.56 -11.83 -3.97
C LEU A 111 1.88 -10.39 -3.60
N THR A 112 0.98 -9.44 -3.91
CA THR A 112 1.13 -8.03 -3.51
C THR A 112 1.25 -7.89 -1.99
N ILE A 113 0.42 -8.58 -1.21
CA ILE A 113 0.49 -8.56 0.26
C ILE A 113 1.80 -9.19 0.77
N ALA A 114 2.23 -10.32 0.20
CA ALA A 114 3.50 -10.94 0.57
C ALA A 114 4.68 -10.00 0.28
N ARG A 115 4.66 -9.34 -0.88
CA ARG A 115 5.63 -8.35 -1.33
C ARG A 115 5.75 -7.17 -0.36
N ALA A 116 4.62 -6.61 0.09
CA ALA A 116 4.58 -5.55 1.09
C ALA A 116 5.26 -5.91 2.43
N ASN A 117 5.37 -7.20 2.73
CA ASN A 117 5.93 -7.73 3.97
C ASN A 117 7.38 -8.22 3.85
N LEU A 118 7.97 -8.21 2.65
CA LEU A 118 9.38 -8.59 2.46
C LEU A 118 10.37 -7.79 3.34
N PRO A 119 10.18 -6.48 3.61
CA PRO A 119 11.00 -5.75 4.57
C PRO A 119 11.12 -6.40 5.95
N ALA A 120 10.04 -7.01 6.45
CA ALA A 120 10.02 -7.66 7.76
C ALA A 120 10.88 -8.94 7.79
N ALA A 121 11.04 -9.60 6.64
CA ALA A 121 11.85 -10.81 6.45
C ALA A 121 13.30 -10.51 5.99
N SER A 122 13.70 -9.23 5.92
CA SER A 122 15.00 -8.81 5.41
C SER A 122 16.20 -9.41 6.13
N ALA A 123 16.11 -9.67 7.44
CA ALA A 123 17.18 -10.32 8.20
C ALA A 123 17.50 -11.73 7.69
N ARG A 124 16.51 -12.45 7.15
CA ARG A 124 16.67 -13.80 6.60
C ARG A 124 16.95 -13.80 5.10
N LEU A 125 16.28 -12.92 4.37
CA LEU A 125 16.38 -12.83 2.91
C LEU A 125 17.59 -12.02 2.44
N GLY A 126 18.14 -11.16 3.30
CA GLY A 126 19.30 -10.33 3.02
C GLY A 126 19.13 -9.53 1.72
N GLY A 127 20.14 -9.63 0.84
CA GLY A 127 20.15 -8.94 -0.45
C GLY A 127 19.12 -9.45 -1.47
N ALA A 128 18.41 -10.54 -1.20
CA ALA A 128 17.39 -11.06 -2.11
C ALA A 128 16.08 -10.25 -2.08
N VAL A 129 15.83 -9.44 -1.03
CA VAL A 129 14.57 -8.70 -0.86
C VAL A 129 14.19 -7.86 -2.09
N PRO A 130 15.06 -6.99 -2.65
CA PRO A 130 14.68 -6.18 -3.80
C PRO A 130 14.41 -7.01 -5.06
N VAL A 131 15.14 -8.11 -5.25
CA VAL A 131 14.97 -9.01 -6.39
C VAL A 131 13.64 -9.74 -6.30
N LEU A 132 13.32 -10.30 -5.12
CA LEU A 132 12.04 -10.96 -4.88
C LEU A 132 10.88 -9.99 -5.06
N ALA A 133 11.01 -8.76 -4.57
CA ALA A 133 9.98 -7.76 -4.73
C ALA A 133 9.67 -7.47 -6.21
N LEU A 134 10.70 -7.17 -7.02
CA LEU A 134 10.54 -6.94 -8.46
C LEU A 134 9.94 -8.16 -9.18
N ALA A 135 10.37 -9.37 -8.81
CA ALA A 135 9.82 -10.59 -9.39
C ALA A 135 8.33 -10.75 -9.05
N THR A 136 7.94 -10.56 -7.78
CA THR A 136 6.54 -10.67 -7.35
C THR A 136 5.65 -9.60 -7.96
N ASP A 137 6.15 -8.37 -8.12
CA ASP A 137 5.47 -7.25 -8.80
C ASP A 137 5.19 -7.55 -10.28
N PHE A 138 6.17 -8.10 -10.97
CA PHE A 138 5.97 -8.49 -12.36
C PHE A 138 4.94 -9.61 -12.49
N VAL A 139 5.04 -10.63 -11.63
CA VAL A 139 4.17 -11.81 -11.66
C VAL A 139 2.74 -11.44 -11.27
N ASP A 140 2.53 -10.66 -10.22
CA ASP A 140 1.17 -10.29 -9.78
C ASP A 140 0.45 -9.45 -10.85
N GLY A 141 1.13 -8.52 -11.50
CA GLY A 141 0.58 -7.70 -12.59
C GLY A 141 0.28 -8.52 -13.83
N LYS A 142 1.16 -9.48 -14.19
CA LYS A 142 0.91 -10.40 -15.31
C LYS A 142 -0.27 -11.32 -15.03
N LEU A 143 -0.34 -11.90 -13.83
CA LEU A 143 -1.47 -12.74 -13.42
C LEU A 143 -2.76 -11.93 -13.45
N ALA A 144 -2.81 -10.77 -12.80
CA ALA A 144 -4.01 -9.94 -12.72
C ALA A 144 -4.58 -9.57 -14.10
N ARG A 145 -3.70 -9.23 -15.06
CA ARG A 145 -4.11 -8.95 -16.44
C ARG A 145 -4.50 -10.20 -17.21
N GLY A 146 -3.72 -11.28 -17.07
CA GLY A 146 -3.96 -12.54 -17.77
C GLY A 146 -5.25 -13.24 -17.34
N THR A 147 -5.66 -13.09 -16.07
CA THR A 147 -6.87 -13.71 -15.52
C THR A 147 -8.06 -12.74 -15.44
N GLY A 148 -7.93 -11.49 -15.87
CA GLY A 148 -8.99 -10.48 -15.74
C GLY A 148 -9.38 -10.20 -14.29
N THR A 149 -8.44 -10.32 -13.35
CA THR A 149 -8.68 -10.18 -11.90
C THR A 149 -8.15 -8.89 -11.30
N VAL A 150 -8.06 -7.82 -12.09
CA VAL A 150 -7.71 -6.50 -11.59
C VAL A 150 -8.82 -6.00 -10.64
N THR A 151 -8.45 -5.60 -9.43
CA THR A 151 -9.38 -5.06 -8.42
C THR A 151 -8.90 -3.71 -7.92
N ARG A 152 -9.81 -2.89 -7.37
CA ARG A 152 -9.43 -1.64 -6.67
C ARG A 152 -8.50 -1.92 -5.50
N PHE A 153 -8.77 -3.01 -4.75
CA PHE A 153 -7.89 -3.51 -3.71
C PHE A 153 -6.46 -3.73 -4.23
N GLY A 154 -6.29 -4.48 -5.32
CA GLY A 154 -4.99 -4.78 -5.90
C GLY A 154 -4.28 -3.54 -6.43
N THR A 155 -4.98 -2.66 -7.14
CA THR A 155 -4.37 -1.41 -7.66
C THR A 155 -3.86 -0.49 -6.54
N GLN A 156 -4.59 -0.35 -5.44
CA GLN A 156 -4.12 0.45 -4.31
C GLN A 156 -3.08 -0.28 -3.47
N GLY A 157 -3.26 -1.59 -3.26
CA GLY A 157 -2.33 -2.44 -2.55
C GLY A 157 -0.96 -2.48 -3.21
N ASP A 158 -0.91 -2.50 -4.53
CA ASP A 158 0.32 -2.44 -5.34
C ASP A 158 1.11 -1.16 -5.05
N TYR A 159 0.45 0.00 -5.15
CA TYR A 159 1.06 1.30 -4.82
C TYR A 159 1.58 1.36 -3.37
N LEU A 160 0.81 0.84 -2.40
CA LEU A 160 1.24 0.80 -1.00
C LEU A 160 2.42 -0.15 -0.79
N SER A 161 2.44 -1.28 -1.50
CA SER A 161 3.51 -2.27 -1.44
C SER A 161 4.82 -1.69 -1.97
N ASP A 162 4.76 -0.99 -3.11
CA ASP A 162 5.90 -0.24 -3.66
C ASP A 162 6.39 0.80 -2.67
N THR A 163 5.49 1.65 -2.19
CA THR A 163 5.82 2.71 -1.24
C THR A 163 6.52 2.14 -0.02
N ALA A 164 5.97 1.07 0.57
CA ALA A 164 6.47 0.46 1.79
C ALA A 164 7.86 -0.17 1.58
N LEU A 165 8.02 -0.93 0.50
CA LEU A 165 9.29 -1.58 0.14
C LEU A 165 10.38 -0.54 -0.14
N TRP A 166 10.11 0.42 -1.02
CA TRP A 166 11.12 1.39 -1.45
C TRP A 166 11.46 2.37 -0.34
N THR A 167 10.49 2.76 0.49
CA THR A 167 10.77 3.53 1.71
C THR A 167 11.71 2.78 2.64
N TRP A 168 11.42 1.51 2.91
CA TRP A 168 12.32 0.67 3.72
C TRP A 168 13.70 0.56 3.09
N PHE A 169 13.77 0.31 1.78
CA PHE A 169 15.03 0.15 1.05
C PHE A 169 15.89 1.41 1.16
N VAL A 170 15.30 2.57 0.94
CA VAL A 170 15.97 3.88 0.97
C VAL A 170 16.43 4.23 2.38
N VAL A 171 15.58 4.07 3.39
CA VAL A 171 15.96 4.32 4.79
C VAL A 171 17.13 3.43 5.21
N THR A 172 17.13 2.18 4.75
CA THR A 172 18.14 1.17 5.15
C THR A 172 19.45 1.32 4.37
N HIS A 173 19.39 1.60 3.06
CA HIS A 173 20.55 1.47 2.17
C HIS A 173 21.03 2.79 1.55
N GLU A 174 20.25 3.87 1.52
CA GLU A 174 20.70 5.15 0.95
C GLU A 174 21.37 5.99 2.04
N PRO A 175 22.67 6.33 1.95
CA PRO A 175 23.34 7.14 2.96
C PRO A 175 22.99 8.63 2.87
N SER A 176 22.55 9.12 1.70
CA SER A 176 22.25 10.54 1.53
C SER A 176 20.88 10.91 2.11
N THR A 177 20.87 11.81 3.09
CA THR A 177 19.64 12.36 3.70
C THR A 177 18.79 13.11 2.67
N ALA A 178 19.40 13.80 1.72
CA ALA A 178 18.72 14.47 0.62
C ALA A 178 17.93 13.47 -0.24
N TRP A 179 18.56 12.35 -0.65
CA TRP A 179 17.87 11.31 -1.44
C TRP A 179 16.76 10.63 -0.64
N ARG A 180 16.95 10.41 0.66
CA ARG A 180 15.87 9.93 1.53
C ARG A 180 14.68 10.88 1.50
N ALA A 181 14.91 12.18 1.71
CA ALA A 181 13.86 13.19 1.70
C ALA A 181 13.14 13.29 0.34
N ILE A 182 13.88 13.29 -0.77
CA ILE A 182 13.32 13.29 -2.13
C ILE A 182 12.44 12.06 -2.35
N THR A 183 12.90 10.89 -1.93
CA THR A 183 12.11 9.65 -2.05
C THR A 183 10.82 9.76 -1.27
N PHE A 184 10.88 10.15 0.02
CA PHE A 184 9.68 10.33 0.84
C PHE A 184 8.71 11.34 0.21
N ALA A 185 9.21 12.47 -0.29
CA ALA A 185 8.39 13.49 -0.93
C ALA A 185 7.72 12.97 -2.21
N ALA A 186 8.42 12.17 -3.03
CA ALA A 186 7.88 11.61 -4.27
C ALA A 186 6.65 10.71 -4.06
N TRP A 187 6.55 10.05 -2.90
CA TRP A 187 5.40 9.22 -2.52
C TRP A 187 4.35 9.98 -1.72
N ALA A 188 4.78 10.77 -0.73
CA ALA A 188 3.88 11.44 0.21
C ALA A 188 3.16 12.62 -0.43
N ALA A 189 3.83 13.41 -1.28
CA ALA A 189 3.24 14.62 -1.83
C ALA A 189 2.01 14.35 -2.73
N PRO A 190 2.02 13.39 -3.68
CA PRO A 190 0.83 13.08 -4.46
C PRO A 190 -0.33 12.57 -3.62
N VAL A 191 -0.06 11.73 -2.62
CA VAL A 191 -1.09 11.18 -1.71
C VAL A 191 -1.67 12.29 -0.84
N ALA A 192 -0.84 13.16 -0.27
CA ALA A 192 -1.28 14.30 0.53
C ALA A 192 -2.10 15.29 -0.31
N ALA A 193 -1.67 15.58 -1.54
CA ALA A 193 -2.42 16.43 -2.45
C ALA A 193 -3.80 15.84 -2.80
N LEU A 194 -3.85 14.55 -3.16
CA LEU A 194 -5.11 13.87 -3.43
C LEU A 194 -6.03 13.82 -2.22
N ALA A 195 -5.50 13.51 -1.04
CA ALA A 195 -6.26 13.47 0.19
C ALA A 195 -6.82 14.87 0.49
N ALA A 196 -5.99 15.92 0.43
CA ALA A 196 -6.41 17.29 0.67
C ALA A 196 -7.53 17.73 -0.28
N VAL A 197 -7.41 17.46 -1.59
CA VAL A 197 -8.46 17.79 -2.56
C VAL A 197 -9.71 16.95 -2.31
N SER A 198 -9.57 15.67 -1.96
CA SER A 198 -10.71 14.79 -1.68
C SER A 198 -11.50 15.23 -0.44
N PHE A 199 -10.79 15.62 0.63
CA PHE A 199 -11.39 16.21 1.83
C PHE A 199 -12.08 17.53 1.49
N ALA A 200 -11.40 18.44 0.80
CA ALA A 200 -11.96 19.74 0.42
C ALA A 200 -13.24 19.60 -0.43
N ARG A 201 -13.28 18.62 -1.34
CA ARG A 201 -14.45 18.35 -2.20
C ARG A 201 -15.54 17.53 -1.51
N GLY A 202 -15.23 16.82 -0.42
CA GLY A 202 -16.16 15.89 0.21
C GLY A 202 -16.38 14.62 -0.62
N GLY A 203 -15.36 14.19 -1.37
CA GLY A 203 -15.47 13.04 -2.26
C GLY A 203 -14.12 12.61 -2.83
N VAL A 204 -13.98 11.32 -3.12
CA VAL A 204 -12.74 10.74 -3.65
C VAL A 204 -12.48 11.28 -5.04
N VAL A 205 -11.30 11.91 -5.19
CA VAL A 205 -10.78 12.34 -6.50
C VAL A 205 -10.01 11.19 -7.13
N ASP A 206 -10.35 10.87 -8.38
CA ASP A 206 -9.55 9.93 -9.16
C ASP A 206 -8.22 10.58 -9.52
N LEU A 207 -7.13 9.86 -9.26
CA LEU A 207 -5.85 10.23 -9.85
C LEU A 207 -5.96 10.05 -11.36
N PRO A 208 -5.62 11.06 -12.18
CA PRO A 208 -5.45 10.84 -13.61
C PRO A 208 -4.41 9.73 -13.80
N ARG A 209 -4.83 8.59 -14.36
CA ARG A 209 -3.96 7.42 -14.63
C ARG A 209 -3.00 7.67 -15.80
N SER A 210 -2.41 8.85 -15.87
CA SER A 210 -1.38 9.16 -16.83
C SER A 210 -0.14 8.33 -16.49
N ALA A 211 0.17 7.35 -17.34
CA ALA A 211 1.37 6.53 -17.22
C ALA A 211 2.67 7.36 -17.27
N TRP A 212 2.60 8.56 -17.83
CA TRP A 212 3.73 9.44 -18.10
C TRP A 212 4.23 10.23 -16.89
N VAL A 213 3.44 10.31 -15.81
CA VAL A 213 3.81 11.09 -14.63
C VAL A 213 3.60 10.25 -13.37
N ARG A 214 4.44 9.23 -13.19
CA ARG A 214 4.62 8.55 -11.90
C ARG A 214 5.99 8.96 -11.34
N PRO A 215 6.07 10.09 -10.60
CA PRO A 215 7.34 10.55 -10.01
C PRO A 215 8.05 9.44 -9.22
N ALA A 216 7.26 8.59 -8.56
CA ALA A 216 7.74 7.45 -7.81
C ALA A 216 8.53 6.45 -8.66
N ALA A 217 8.03 6.05 -9.84
CA ALA A 217 8.71 5.10 -10.72
C ALA A 217 10.05 5.66 -11.23
N VAL A 218 10.13 6.95 -11.52
CA VAL A 218 11.40 7.61 -11.89
C VAL A 218 12.40 7.54 -10.75
N VAL A 219 11.95 7.85 -9.53
CA VAL A 219 12.78 7.78 -8.33
C VAL A 219 13.25 6.35 -8.04
N GLU A 220 12.39 5.35 -8.22
CA GLU A 220 12.75 3.93 -8.08
C GLU A 220 13.87 3.52 -9.05
N VAL A 221 13.75 3.88 -10.33
CA VAL A 221 14.76 3.59 -11.35
C VAL A 221 16.11 4.21 -10.97
N ILE A 222 16.10 5.48 -10.54
CA ILE A 222 17.32 6.19 -10.14
C ILE A 222 17.95 5.51 -8.90
N ILE A 223 17.15 5.15 -7.90
CA ILE A 223 17.64 4.53 -6.67
C ILE A 223 18.16 3.11 -6.94
N GLY A 224 17.48 2.35 -7.79
CA GLY A 224 17.92 1.05 -8.27
C GLY A 224 19.27 1.14 -8.98
N ALA A 225 19.40 2.08 -9.92
CA ALA A 225 20.67 2.32 -10.63
C ALA A 225 21.80 2.72 -9.67
N ARG A 226 21.54 3.60 -8.69
CA ARG A 226 22.51 3.97 -7.65
C ARG A 226 22.93 2.79 -6.79
N ALA A 227 21.98 1.91 -6.42
CA ALA A 227 22.28 0.71 -5.66
C ALA A 227 23.18 -0.25 -6.44
N ILE A 228 22.88 -0.49 -7.71
CA ILE A 228 23.69 -1.34 -8.61
C ILE A 228 25.09 -0.76 -8.78
N GLY A 229 25.19 0.56 -9.06
CA GLY A 229 26.49 1.23 -9.21
C GLY A 229 27.38 1.06 -7.99
N ARG A 230 26.83 1.17 -6.77
CA ARG A 230 27.58 0.92 -5.53
C ARG A 230 28.04 -0.52 -5.37
N ILE A 231 27.21 -1.50 -5.75
CA ILE A 231 27.59 -2.91 -5.71
C ILE A 231 28.74 -3.19 -6.68
N VAL A 232 28.67 -2.63 -7.91
CA VAL A 232 29.71 -2.78 -8.92
C VAL A 232 31.02 -2.16 -8.45
N SER A 233 31.00 -0.95 -7.91
CA SER A 233 32.20 -0.29 -7.37
C SER A 233 32.86 -1.11 -6.25
N ARG A 234 32.09 -1.57 -5.26
CA ARG A 234 32.63 -2.40 -4.16
C ARG A 234 33.27 -3.70 -4.65
N ARG A 235 32.68 -4.34 -5.67
CA ARG A 235 33.23 -5.57 -6.26
C ARG A 235 34.53 -5.30 -7.01
N ARG A 236 34.65 -4.14 -7.66
CA ARG A 236 35.88 -3.72 -8.35
C ARG A 236 37.00 -3.46 -7.34
N ASP A 237 36.70 -2.72 -6.28
CA ASP A 237 37.68 -2.38 -5.23
C ASP A 237 38.22 -3.67 -4.55
N ALA A 238 37.32 -4.59 -4.18
CA ALA A 238 37.69 -5.89 -3.61
C ALA A 238 38.43 -6.85 -4.56
N ARG A 239 38.43 -6.58 -5.88
CA ARG A 239 39.26 -7.31 -6.86
C ARG A 239 40.65 -6.70 -6.94
N LEU A 240 40.76 -5.37 -6.91
CA LEU A 240 42.04 -4.67 -6.90
C LEU A 240 42.86 -5.01 -5.64
N GLU A 241 42.20 -5.07 -4.48
CA GLU A 241 42.85 -5.48 -3.22
C GLU A 241 43.39 -6.92 -3.26
N ARG A 242 42.70 -7.84 -3.97
CA ARG A 242 43.15 -9.24 -4.11
C ARG A 242 44.22 -9.44 -5.18
N GLY A 243 44.19 -8.65 -6.26
CA GLY A 243 45.16 -8.73 -7.36
C GLY A 243 46.47 -7.99 -7.10
N GLY A 244 46.51 -7.11 -6.08
CA GLY A 244 47.68 -6.31 -5.72
C GLY A 244 48.57 -6.88 -4.62
N ALA A 245 48.32 -8.11 -4.15
CA ALA A 245 49.24 -8.77 -3.21
C ALA A 245 50.46 -9.30 -3.99
N PRO A 246 51.68 -8.74 -3.80
CA PRO A 246 52.87 -9.30 -4.42
C PRO A 246 53.11 -10.70 -3.86
N THR A 247 53.16 -11.68 -4.76
CA THR A 247 53.60 -13.06 -4.48
C THR A 247 55.09 -13.14 -4.28
#